data_AF-A0A7J9DQS8-F1
#
_entry.id   AF-A0A7J9DQS8-F1
#
_cell.length_a   1.000
_cell.length_b   1.000
_cell.length_c   1.000
_cell.angle_alpha   90.00
_cell.angle_beta   90.00
_cell.angle_gamma   90.00
#
_symmetry.space_group_name_H-M   'P 1'
#
loop_
_entity.id
_entity.type
_entity.pdbx_description
1 polymer ?
#
loop_
_entity_poly.entity_id
_entity_poly.type
_entity_poly.pdbx_seq_one_letter_code
_entity_poly.pdbx_strand_id
1 'polypeptide(L)'
;MYYAKERDHVKEELAKTHGLICPTSNNWNSEHNNDEYICITAHWVDKNWKLQKRIIRFRGLSPPYDVKCCVHILNLIIKAGFELAADVVNVLDYWGQWIKIIKYWHFLMRSGEMLLFFANY
;
A
#
# COMPACT_ATOMS: atom_id res chain seq x y z
N MET A 1 -4.03 -20.51 10.27
CA MET A 1 -4.99 -19.38 10.30
C MET A 1 -4.52 -18.20 11.15
N TYR A 2 -3.83 -18.39 12.28
CA TYR A 2 -3.34 -17.29 13.14
C TYR A 2 -2.40 -16.29 12.45
N TYR A 3 -1.37 -16.77 11.73
CA TYR A 3 -0.41 -15.90 11.04
C TYR A 3 -1.05 -14.96 10.01
N ALA A 4 -2.01 -15.47 9.23
CA ALA A 4 -2.70 -14.66 8.23
C ALA A 4 -3.49 -13.53 8.89
N LYS A 5 -4.21 -13.84 9.98
CA LYS A 5 -4.95 -12.84 10.76
C LYS A 5 -4.03 -11.76 11.33
N GLU A 6 -2.92 -12.16 11.94
CA GLU A 6 -1.95 -11.22 12.52
C GLU A 6 -1.30 -10.35 11.44
N ARG A 7 -0.94 -10.94 10.30
CA ARG A 7 -0.41 -10.21 9.14
C ARG A 7 -1.40 -9.15 8.66
N ASP A 8 -2.67 -9.49 8.54
CA ASP A 8 -3.70 -8.58 8.04
C ASP A 8 -3.96 -7.46 9.06
N HIS A 9 -3.90 -7.76 10.36
CA HIS A 9 -3.95 -6.75 11.42
C HIS A 9 -2.79 -5.75 11.35
N VAL A 10 -1.55 -6.24 11.20
CA VAL A 10 -0.36 -5.37 11.07
C VAL A 10 -0.44 -4.49 9.81
N LYS A 11 -0.96 -5.03 8.70
CA LYS A 11 -1.20 -4.24 7.47
C LYS A 11 -2.17 -3.09 7.73
N GLU A 12 -3.26 -3.37 8.45
CA GLU A 12 -4.26 -2.36 8.79
C GLU A 12 -3.69 -1.27 9.72
N GLU A 13 -2.87 -1.64 10.72
CA GLU A 13 -2.19 -0.67 11.59
C GLU A 13 -1.23 0.24 10.79
N LEU A 14 -0.45 -0.35 9.89
CA LEU A 14 0.47 0.40 9.03
C LEU A 14 -0.29 1.34 8.08
N ALA A 15 -1.41 0.90 7.49
CA ALA A 15 -2.24 1.73 6.62
C ALA A 15 -2.90 2.92 7.36
N LYS A 16 -3.22 2.74 8.65
CA LYS A 16 -3.77 3.81 9.52
C LYS A 16 -2.71 4.75 10.07
N THR A 17 -1.44 4.42 9.92
CA THR A 17 -0.33 5.22 10.45
C THR A 17 -0.13 6.45 9.56
N HIS A 18 -0.32 7.64 10.14
CA HIS A 18 -0.15 8.92 9.44
C HIS A 18 1.32 9.39 9.42
N GLY A 19 2.20 8.67 10.11
CA GLY A 19 3.63 8.98 10.23
C GLY A 19 4.50 8.18 9.26
N LEU A 20 5.78 8.54 9.22
CA LEU A 20 6.77 7.80 8.44
C LEU A 20 6.98 6.39 9.02
N ILE A 21 6.95 5.40 8.15
CA ILE A 21 7.30 4.02 8.46
C ILE A 21 8.76 3.82 8.04
N CYS A 22 9.59 3.39 8.98
CA CYS A 22 11.00 3.07 8.77
C CYS A 22 11.21 1.55 8.74
N PRO A 23 11.39 0.94 7.56
CA PRO A 23 11.76 -0.46 7.48
C PRO A 23 13.25 -0.64 7.78
N THR A 24 13.59 -1.68 8.54
CA THR A 24 14.97 -2.14 8.70
C THR A 24 15.07 -3.61 8.29
N SER A 25 16.23 -3.99 7.78
CA SER A 25 16.57 -5.38 7.48
C SER A 25 17.63 -5.88 8.44
N ASN A 26 17.47 -7.10 8.91
CA ASN A 26 18.51 -7.82 9.63
C ASN A 26 18.73 -9.18 8.96
N ASN A 27 19.99 -9.53 8.72
CA ASN A 27 20.39 -10.84 8.23
C ASN A 27 20.95 -11.65 9.40
N TRP A 28 20.65 -12.95 9.42
CA TRP A 28 21.16 -13.86 10.43
C TRP A 28 21.50 -15.22 9.81
N ASN A 29 22.60 -15.82 10.25
CA ASN A 29 22.98 -17.18 9.89
C ASN A 29 22.66 -18.12 11.05
N SER A 30 21.94 -19.20 10.75
CA SER A 30 21.67 -20.26 11.71
C SER A 30 22.92 -21.11 11.91
N GLU A 31 23.36 -21.21 13.16
CA GLU A 31 24.57 -21.95 13.54
C GLU A 31 24.44 -23.47 13.31
N HIS A 32 23.21 -24.00 13.24
CA HIS A 32 22.97 -25.45 13.15
C HIS A 32 22.95 -25.99 11.73
N ASN A 33 22.45 -25.22 10.77
CA ASN A 33 22.27 -25.68 9.40
C ASN A 33 22.94 -24.76 8.37
N ASN A 34 23.60 -23.69 8.83
CA ASN A 34 24.25 -22.69 7.99
C ASN A 34 23.28 -22.02 6.99
N ASP A 35 21.98 -22.02 7.31
CA ASP A 35 20.97 -21.29 6.55
C ASP A 35 21.03 -19.81 6.90
N GLU A 36 20.98 -18.97 5.87
CA GLU A 36 20.87 -17.53 6.03
C GLU A 36 19.38 -17.12 6.03
N TYR A 37 19.03 -16.14 6.85
CA TYR A 37 17.68 -15.61 6.97
C TYR A 37 17.70 -14.10 6.86
N ILE A 38 16.65 -13.55 6.26
CA ILE A 38 16.36 -12.12 6.30
C ILE A 38 15.08 -11.86 7.09
N CYS A 39 15.17 -10.87 7.98
CA CYS A 39 14.06 -10.32 8.73
C CYS A 39 13.86 -8.86 8.36
N ILE A 40 12.67 -8.49 7.89
CA ILE A 40 12.28 -7.11 7.65
C ILE A 40 11.34 -6.67 8.76
N THR A 41 11.69 -5.57 9.41
CA THR A 41 10.94 -5.01 10.53
C THR A 41 10.50 -3.59 10.21
N ALA A 42 9.21 -3.31 10.36
CA ALA A 42 8.68 -1.96 10.29
C ALA A 42 8.76 -1.29 11.67
N HIS A 43 9.25 -0.05 11.68
CA HIS A 43 9.30 0.82 12.85
C HIS A 43 8.49 2.07 12.57
N TRP A 44 7.63 2.49 13.49
CA TRP A 44 6.87 3.72 13.36
C TRP A 44 6.49 4.25 14.74
N VAL A 45 6.09 5.52 14.81
CA VAL A 45 5.51 6.12 16.01
C VAL A 45 3.99 6.11 15.85
N ASP A 46 3.29 5.51 16.82
CA ASP A 46 1.83 5.47 16.80
C ASP A 46 1.19 6.78 17.31
N LYS A 47 -0.14 6.85 17.25
CA LYS A 47 -0.93 8.00 17.70
C LYS A 47 -0.78 8.31 19.20
N ASN A 48 -0.31 7.36 19.99
CA ASN A 48 -0.06 7.51 21.42
C ASN A 48 1.41 7.86 21.70
N TRP A 49 2.17 8.27 20.68
CA TRP A 49 3.60 8.58 20.75
C TRP A 49 4.46 7.40 21.22
N LYS A 50 4.01 6.17 20.99
CA LYS A 50 4.79 4.97 21.31
C LYS A 50 5.48 4.44 20.06
N LEU A 51 6.76 4.10 20.22
CA LEU A 51 7.53 3.42 19.18
C LEU A 51 6.99 1.99 19.04
N GLN A 52 6.48 1.69 17.84
CA GLN A 52 6.04 0.36 17.45
C GLN A 52 7.12 -0.31 16.60
N LYS A 53 7.22 -1.63 16.78
CA LYS A 53 8.14 -2.51 16.05
C LYS A 53 7.41 -3.80 15.70
N ARG A 54 7.29 -4.12 14.40
CA ARG A 54 6.67 -5.38 13.92
C ARG A 54 7.46 -6.00 12.78
N ILE A 55 7.63 -7.33 12.83
CA ILE A 55 8.21 -8.09 11.73
C ILE A 55 7.16 -8.20 10.63
N ILE A 56 7.46 -7.65 9.46
CA ILE A 56 6.56 -7.68 8.29
C ILE A 56 6.94 -8.81 7.32
N ARG A 57 8.16 -9.32 7.40
CA ARG A 57 8.62 -10.47 6.61
C ARG A 57 9.78 -11.18 7.29
N PHE A 58 9.73 -12.51 7.28
CA PHE A 58 10.82 -13.38 7.68
C PHE A 58 10.94 -14.50 6.64
N ARG A 59 12.13 -14.74 6.10
CA ARG A 59 12.36 -15.74 5.05
C ARG A 59 13.79 -16.25 5.08
N GLY A 60 13.97 -17.54 4.77
CA GLY A 60 15.28 -18.10 4.44
C GLY A 60 15.81 -17.63 3.07
N LEU A 61 17.14 -17.61 2.98
CA LEU A 61 17.95 -17.22 1.84
C LEU A 61 18.82 -18.46 1.43
N SER A 62 18.71 -18.94 0.18
CA SER A 62 19.49 -19.99 -0.55
C SER A 62 20.61 -19.55 -1.60
N PRO A 63 21.94 -19.57 -1.35
CA PRO A 63 23.00 -18.68 -1.93
C PRO A 63 22.90 -18.27 -3.43
N PRO A 64 23.37 -17.08 -3.90
CA PRO A 64 24.24 -16.05 -3.29
C PRO A 64 23.54 -14.69 -2.99
N TYR A 65 23.90 -13.99 -1.89
CA TYR A 65 22.92 -13.19 -1.15
C TYR A 65 22.97 -11.69 -0.98
N ASP A 66 24.10 -11.02 -1.14
CA ASP A 66 24.13 -9.60 -0.75
C ASP A 66 23.24 -8.71 -1.63
N VAL A 67 23.26 -8.92 -2.96
CA VAL A 67 22.56 -8.03 -3.89
C VAL A 67 21.05 -8.28 -3.91
N LYS A 68 20.63 -9.55 -3.76
CA LYS A 68 19.22 -9.93 -3.80
C LYS A 68 18.45 -9.44 -2.58
N CYS A 69 19.09 -9.34 -1.41
CA CYS A 69 18.48 -8.81 -0.19
C CYS A 69 18.13 -7.32 -0.35
N CYS A 70 19.08 -6.50 -0.81
CA CYS A 70 18.86 -5.08 -1.09
C CYS A 70 17.76 -4.87 -2.13
N VAL A 71 17.79 -5.62 -3.24
CA VAL A 71 16.74 -5.57 -4.28
C VAL A 71 15.39 -6.01 -3.71
N HIS A 72 15.36 -7.01 -2.83
CA HIS A 72 14.12 -7.46 -2.19
C HIS A 72 13.51 -6.38 -1.29
N ILE A 73 14.33 -5.71 -0.48
CA ILE A 73 13.91 -4.60 0.38
C ILE A 73 13.41 -3.43 -0.48
N LEU A 74 14.16 -3.03 -1.50
CA LEU A 74 13.77 -1.97 -2.43
C LEU A 74 12.45 -2.32 -3.14
N ASN A 75 12.30 -3.55 -3.62
CA ASN A 75 11.07 -3.99 -4.29
C ASN A 75 9.87 -3.99 -3.32
N LEU A 76 10.07 -4.32 -2.05
CA LEU A 76 9.00 -4.22 -1.04
C LEU A 76 8.61 -2.77 -0.75
N ILE A 77 9.58 -1.87 -0.61
CA ILE A 77 9.34 -0.43 -0.41
C ILE A 77 8.61 0.17 -1.62
N ILE A 78 9.11 -0.13 -2.82
CA ILE A 78 8.53 0.35 -4.08
C ILE A 78 7.11 -0.17 -4.24
N LYS A 79 6.86 -1.48 -4.05
CA LYS A 79 5.51 -2.05 -4.16
C LYS A 79 4.53 -1.43 -3.17
N ALA A 80 4.93 -1.27 -1.92
CA ALA A 80 4.07 -0.64 -0.91
C ALA A 80 3.74 0.82 -1.28
N GLY A 81 4.73 1.58 -1.76
CA GLY A 81 4.51 2.94 -2.26
C GLY A 81 3.63 2.99 -3.51
N PHE A 82 3.79 2.05 -4.44
CA PHE A 82 3.00 1.96 -5.67
C PHE A 82 1.54 1.60 -5.40
N GLU A 83 1.28 0.70 -4.44
CA GLU A 83 -0.06 0.29 -4.04
C GLU A 83 -0.83 1.49 -3.44
N LEU A 84 -0.18 2.25 -2.55
CA LEU A 84 -0.74 3.50 -2.02
C LEU A 84 -0.99 4.55 -3.12
N ALA A 85 -0.05 4.70 -4.06
CA ALA A 85 -0.22 5.63 -5.18
C ALA A 85 -1.37 5.23 -6.12
N ALA A 86 -1.56 3.94 -6.36
CA ALA A 86 -2.65 3.43 -7.18
C ALA A 86 -4.01 3.77 -6.57
N ASP A 87 -4.17 3.64 -5.26
CA ASP A 87 -5.42 4.03 -4.57
C ASP A 87 -5.74 5.52 -4.75
N VAL A 88 -4.72 6.39 -4.65
CA VAL A 88 -4.89 7.83 -4.90
C VAL A 88 -5.27 8.12 -6.35
N VAL A 89 -4.62 7.47 -7.31
CA VAL A 89 -4.93 7.63 -8.75
C VAL A 89 -6.37 7.19 -9.04
N ASN A 90 -6.81 6.06 -8.48
CA ASN A 90 -8.17 5.56 -8.66
C ASN A 90 -9.21 6.57 -8.15
N VAL A 91 -8.95 7.21 -7.01
CA VAL A 91 -9.82 8.28 -6.48
C VAL A 91 -9.85 9.46 -7.46
N LEU A 92 -8.69 9.94 -7.93
CA LEU A 92 -8.64 11.06 -8.88
C LEU A 92 -9.35 10.76 -10.19
N ASP A 93 -9.20 9.54 -10.72
CA ASP A 93 -9.91 9.09 -11.92
C ASP A 93 -11.42 9.09 -11.72
N TYR A 94 -11.89 8.62 -10.56
CA TYR A 94 -13.30 8.67 -10.19
C TYR A 94 -13.84 10.11 -10.14
N TRP A 95 -13.11 11.04 -9.49
CA TRP A 95 -13.48 12.46 -9.48
C TRP A 95 -13.47 13.07 -10.88
N GLY A 96 -12.50 12.68 -11.72
CA GLY A 96 -12.42 13.10 -13.11
C GLY A 96 -13.64 12.66 -13.93
N GLN A 97 -14.14 11.45 -13.71
CA GLN A 97 -15.39 10.97 -14.33
C GLN A 97 -16.61 11.77 -13.86
N TRP A 98 -16.72 12.06 -12.56
CA TRP A 98 -17.81 12.88 -12.02
C TRP A 98 -17.81 14.31 -12.57
N ILE A 99 -16.64 14.93 -12.72
CA ILE A 99 -16.52 16.26 -13.32
C ILE A 99 -17.00 16.24 -14.78
N LYS A 100 -16.70 15.18 -15.54
CA LYS A 100 -17.22 15.03 -16.92
C LYS A 100 -18.74 14.93 -16.93
N ILE A 101 -19.32 14.15 -16.02
CA ILE A 101 -20.78 14.01 -15.87
C ILE A 101 -21.40 15.37 -15.55
N ILE A 102 -20.87 16.10 -14.57
CA ILE A 102 -21.38 17.44 -14.18
C ILE A 102 -21.30 18.41 -15.36
N LYS A 103 -20.18 18.44 -16.09
CA LYS A 103 -20.02 19.28 -17.28
C LYS A 103 -21.01 18.92 -18.38
N TYR A 104 -21.30 17.64 -18.58
CA TYR A 104 -22.29 17.17 -19.55
C TYR A 104 -23.71 17.61 -19.17
N TRP A 105 -24.10 17.46 -17.91
CA TRP A 105 -25.39 17.98 -17.44
C TRP A 105 -25.48 19.50 -17.59
N HIS A 106 -24.43 20.24 -17.25
CA HIS A 106 -24.40 21.69 -17.42
C HIS A 106 -24.54 22.12 -18.89
N PHE A 107 -23.95 21.36 -19.82
CA PHE A 107 -24.13 21.56 -21.26
C PHE A 107 -25.57 21.30 -21.69
N LEU A 108 -26.17 20.16 -21.31
CA LEU A 108 -27.56 19.83 -21.62
C LEU A 108 -28.57 20.85 -21.06
N MET A 109 -28.30 21.39 -19.87
CA MET A 109 -29.11 22.46 -19.27
C MET A 109 -29.04 23.76 -20.09
N ARG A 110 -27.89 24.06 -20.71
CA ARG A 110 -27.71 25.26 -21.54
C ARG A 110 -28.18 25.09 -22.98
N SER A 111 -28.11 23.88 -23.55
CA SER A 111 -28.55 23.62 -24.93
C SER A 111 -30.06 23.53 -25.09
N GLY A 112 -30.82 23.43 -23.99
CA GLY A 112 -32.28 23.24 -24.02
C GLY A 112 -32.70 21.81 -24.36
N GLU A 113 -31.75 20.90 -24.59
CA GLU A 113 -31.97 19.49 -24.94
C GLU A 113 -32.51 18.66 -23.76
N MET A 114 -32.46 19.19 -22.54
CA MET A 114 -33.01 18.53 -21.35
C MET A 114 -34.52 18.25 -21.47
N LEU A 115 -35.27 19.15 -22.13
CA LEU A 115 -36.71 19.02 -22.32
C LEU A 115 -37.07 17.83 -23.24
N LEU A 116 -36.19 17.46 -24.18
CA LEU A 116 -36.38 16.30 -25.06
C LEU A 116 -36.20 14.97 -24.31
N PHE A 117 -35.45 14.96 -23.22
CA PHE A 117 -35.23 13.78 -22.39
C PHE A 117 -36.43 13.47 -21.48
N PHE A 118 -37.06 14.50 -20.90
CA PHE A 118 -38.28 14.35 -20.09
C PHE A 118 -39.55 14.20 -20.93
N ALA A 119 -39.53 14.54 -22.22
CA ALA A 119 -40.66 14.33 -23.12
C ALA A 119 -40.79 12.87 -23.62
N ASN A 120 -39.82 12.00 -23.34
CA ASN A 120 -39.79 10.60 -23.77
C ASN A 120 -39.88 9.58 -22.60
N TYR A 121 -40.24 10.03 -21.40
CA TYR A 121 -40.54 9.20 -20.23
C TYR A 121 -41.93 9.54 -19.67
#